data_AF-A0A1G8ATH7-F1
#
_entry.id   AF-A0A1G8ATH7-F1
#
_cell.length_a   1.000
_cell.length_b   1.000
_cell.length_c   1.000
_cell.angle_alpha   90.00
_cell.angle_beta   90.00
_cell.angle_gamma   90.00
#
_symmetry.space_group_name_H-M   'P 1'
#
loop_
_entity.id
_entity.type
_entity.pdbx_description
1 polymer ?
#
loop_
_entity_poly.entity_id
_entity_poly.type
_entity_poly.pdbx_seq_one_letter_code
_entity_poly.pdbx_strand_id
1 'polypeptide(L)'
;MIKAIATLSLLGLVGCATLPTDTPPKWQNNSDHYLLSGRQGWMPGQQLAFGDNQIDVDKSSELRFVDDVLFNARHQSVTLNLKDSSGVKAKLRYEQKCDGHRGSLTIIEPNKFTARVSYQGKQASFTDPYNFTFGGHHYQMRYGESNWPQVIRVSRDAAPFVELHLGVSDGSWSTQDHVWVVNSLSAEGTKVAALLSGYAVTYNPEYCEYDEDDDE
;
A
#
# COMPACT_ATOMS: atom_id res chain seq x y z
N MET A 1 -70.50 1.16 0.31
CA MET A 1 -69.45 0.76 1.28
C MET A 1 -68.29 0.18 0.50
N ILE A 2 -67.24 0.97 0.27
CA ILE A 2 -66.08 0.60 -0.54
C ILE A 2 -64.97 0.17 0.43
N LYS A 3 -64.56 -1.10 0.37
CA LYS A 3 -63.38 -1.61 1.10
C LYS A 3 -62.14 -1.25 0.28
N ALA A 4 -61.39 -0.24 0.73
CA ALA A 4 -60.07 0.05 0.21
C ALA A 4 -59.08 -0.99 0.76
N ILE A 5 -58.57 -1.85 -0.12
CA ILE A 5 -57.39 -2.68 0.17
C ILE A 5 -56.20 -1.77 -0.07
N ALA A 6 -55.60 -1.27 1.01
CA ALA A 6 -54.34 -0.56 0.95
C ALA A 6 -53.22 -1.57 0.67
N THR A 7 -52.80 -1.63 -0.58
CA THR A 7 -51.57 -2.29 -1.01
C THR A 7 -50.40 -1.52 -0.38
N LEU A 8 -49.83 -2.04 0.71
CA LEU A 8 -48.55 -1.58 1.21
C LEU A 8 -47.46 -2.11 0.28
N SER A 9 -47.04 -1.27 -0.66
CA SER A 9 -45.83 -1.45 -1.43
C SER A 9 -44.65 -1.46 -0.47
N LEU A 10 -44.13 -2.66 -0.13
CA LEU A 10 -42.77 -2.80 0.39
C LEU A 10 -41.80 -2.37 -0.72
N LEU A 11 -41.50 -1.08 -0.77
CA LEU A 11 -40.25 -0.60 -1.34
C LEU A 11 -39.14 -1.03 -0.37
N GLY A 12 -38.64 -2.24 -0.58
CA GLY A 12 -37.39 -2.68 0.01
C GLY A 12 -36.31 -1.69 -0.41
N LEU A 13 -35.87 -0.88 0.56
CA LEU A 13 -34.62 -0.14 0.48
C LEU A 13 -33.51 -1.17 0.24
N VAL A 14 -33.14 -1.35 -1.01
CA VAL A 14 -31.84 -1.93 -1.37
C VAL A 14 -30.83 -0.89 -0.93
N GLY A 15 -30.41 -0.96 0.34
CA GLY A 15 -29.28 -0.20 0.81
C GLY A 15 -28.07 -0.66 0.01
N CYS A 16 -27.62 0.14 -0.95
CA CYS A 16 -26.28 -0.02 -1.49
C CYS A 16 -25.33 0.19 -0.31
N ALA A 17 -24.81 -0.90 0.27
CA ALA A 17 -23.67 -0.82 1.16
C ALA A 17 -22.50 -0.35 0.29
N THR A 18 -22.22 0.95 0.33
CA THR A 18 -21.03 1.51 -0.30
C THR A 18 -19.83 1.01 0.49
N LEU A 19 -18.95 0.26 -0.14
CA LEU A 19 -17.71 -0.12 0.51
C LEU A 19 -16.85 1.16 0.69
N PRO A 20 -15.99 1.22 1.72
CA PRO A 20 -15.07 2.35 1.90
C PRO A 20 -14.22 2.63 0.65
N THR A 21 -13.92 1.60 -0.14
CA THR A 21 -13.25 1.69 -1.45
C THR A 21 -14.01 2.55 -2.46
N ASP A 22 -15.33 2.59 -2.38
CA ASP A 22 -16.20 3.23 -3.38
C ASP A 22 -16.45 4.72 -3.07
N THR A 23 -16.04 5.20 -1.90
CA THR A 23 -16.25 6.59 -1.48
C THR A 23 -14.96 7.39 -1.66
N PRO A 24 -14.88 8.36 -2.58
CA PRO A 24 -13.68 9.16 -2.77
C PRO A 24 -13.25 9.95 -1.52
N PRO A 25 -11.97 10.34 -1.40
CA PRO A 25 -11.50 11.19 -0.32
C PRO A 25 -12.25 12.54 -0.28
N LYS A 26 -12.41 13.10 0.93
CA LYS A 26 -13.06 14.42 1.14
C LYS A 26 -12.40 15.55 0.35
N TRP A 27 -11.14 15.41 -0.02
CA TRP A 27 -10.34 16.38 -0.75
C TRP A 27 -10.23 16.08 -2.26
N GLN A 28 -11.06 15.18 -2.80
CA GLN A 28 -11.03 14.76 -4.21
C GLN A 28 -11.07 15.92 -5.22
N ASN A 29 -11.75 17.03 -4.89
CA ASN A 29 -11.87 18.19 -5.78
C ASN A 29 -10.53 18.93 -5.99
N ASN A 30 -9.55 18.69 -5.10
CA ASN A 30 -8.21 19.28 -5.16
C ASN A 30 -7.16 18.21 -5.49
N SER A 31 -7.55 17.19 -6.26
CA SER A 31 -6.67 16.08 -6.60
C SER A 31 -6.88 15.62 -8.03
N ASP A 32 -5.80 15.12 -8.61
CA ASP A 32 -5.87 14.31 -9.80
C ASP A 32 -6.26 12.88 -9.41
N HIS A 33 -7.14 12.28 -10.22
CA HIS A 33 -7.63 10.91 -10.03
C HIS A 33 -7.08 10.01 -11.13
N TYR A 34 -6.57 8.84 -10.72
CA TYR A 34 -6.01 7.85 -11.62
C TYR A 34 -6.54 6.45 -11.29
N LEU A 35 -6.56 5.59 -12.31
CA LEU A 35 -6.66 4.15 -12.12
C LEU A 35 -5.24 3.58 -11.98
N LEU A 36 -5.03 2.78 -10.94
CA LEU A 36 -3.83 1.98 -10.79
C LEU A 36 -4.04 0.63 -11.49
N SER A 37 -3.09 0.27 -12.33
CA SER A 37 -3.06 -0.98 -13.06
C SER A 37 -1.80 -1.78 -12.71
N GLY A 38 -1.87 -3.09 -12.96
CA GLY A 38 -0.72 -3.99 -12.77
C GLY A 38 -0.65 -4.66 -11.39
N ARG A 39 -1.56 -4.35 -10.46
CA ARG A 39 -1.72 -5.11 -9.21
C ARG A 39 -2.34 -6.48 -9.52
N GLN A 40 -1.81 -7.57 -8.92
CA GLN A 40 -2.30 -8.93 -9.09
C GLN A 40 -2.75 -9.50 -7.72
N GLY A 41 -3.95 -9.13 -7.28
CA GLY A 41 -4.44 -9.47 -5.94
C GLY A 41 -3.72 -8.66 -4.85
N TRP A 42 -3.36 -9.30 -3.74
CA TRP A 42 -2.56 -8.66 -2.66
C TRP A 42 -1.10 -8.50 -3.03
N MET A 43 -0.66 -9.11 -4.13
CA MET A 43 0.71 -9.00 -4.59
C MET A 43 0.79 -7.96 -5.71
N PRO A 44 1.77 -7.05 -5.64
CA PRO A 44 2.04 -6.18 -6.78
C PRO A 44 2.48 -7.07 -7.95
N GLY A 45 1.92 -6.84 -9.15
CA GLY A 45 2.53 -7.38 -10.36
C GLY A 45 3.89 -6.70 -10.60
N GLN A 46 4.64 -7.21 -11.59
CA GLN A 46 6.00 -6.72 -11.88
C GLN A 46 6.04 -5.25 -12.35
N GLN A 47 4.92 -4.71 -12.82
CA GLN A 47 4.81 -3.36 -13.36
C GLN A 47 3.52 -2.74 -12.86
N LEU A 48 3.64 -1.68 -12.06
CA LEU A 48 2.50 -0.85 -11.65
C LEU A 48 2.47 0.41 -12.51
N ALA A 49 1.28 0.86 -12.89
CA ALA A 49 1.14 2.09 -13.67
C ALA A 49 -0.09 2.88 -13.27
N PHE A 50 0.07 4.20 -13.16
CA PHE A 50 -1.02 5.16 -13.01
C PHE A 50 -0.58 6.55 -13.51
N GLY A 51 -1.47 7.24 -14.23
CA GLY A 51 -1.10 8.46 -14.96
C GLY A 51 0.11 8.23 -15.87
N ASP A 52 1.06 9.16 -15.87
CA ASP A 52 2.33 9.05 -16.63
C ASP A 52 3.43 8.29 -15.88
N ASN A 53 3.12 7.68 -14.73
CA ASN A 53 4.10 7.03 -13.87
C ASN A 53 4.06 5.50 -14.07
N GLN A 54 5.24 4.91 -14.26
CA GLN A 54 5.42 3.46 -14.30
C GLN A 54 6.41 3.04 -13.23
N ILE A 55 6.09 1.99 -12.47
CA ILE A 55 6.91 1.51 -11.37
C ILE A 55 7.20 0.04 -11.63
N ASP A 56 8.47 -0.26 -11.94
CA ASP A 56 8.94 -1.64 -12.02
C ASP A 56 9.18 -2.16 -10.60
N VAL A 57 8.56 -3.28 -10.26
CA VAL A 57 8.65 -3.95 -8.97
C VAL A 57 9.53 -5.19 -9.14
N ASP A 58 10.70 -5.16 -8.53
CA ASP A 58 11.61 -6.30 -8.43
C ASP A 58 11.54 -6.87 -7.00
N LYS A 59 11.11 -8.13 -6.88
CA LYS A 59 11.01 -8.84 -5.60
C LYS A 59 11.99 -10.01 -5.62
N SER A 60 12.98 -9.95 -4.75
CA SER A 60 13.88 -11.06 -4.48
C SER A 60 13.55 -11.66 -3.11
N SER A 61 13.12 -12.91 -3.07
CA SER A 61 13.31 -13.75 -1.89
C SER A 61 14.72 -14.35 -2.02
N GLU A 62 15.73 -13.70 -1.44
CA GLU A 62 17.02 -14.39 -1.30
C GLU A 62 16.81 -15.54 -0.33
N LEU A 63 16.76 -16.76 -0.86
CA LEU A 63 16.73 -17.97 -0.05
C LEU A 63 18.07 -18.07 0.69
N ARG A 64 18.11 -17.72 1.97
CA ARG A 64 19.29 -17.96 2.81
C ARG A 64 19.08 -19.31 3.46
N PHE A 65 19.58 -20.37 2.82
CA PHE A 65 19.37 -21.77 3.24
C PHE A 65 19.56 -22.02 4.74
N VAL A 66 20.53 -21.34 5.37
CA VAL A 66 20.77 -21.46 6.82
C VAL A 66 19.66 -20.78 7.63
N ASP A 67 19.24 -19.58 7.24
CA ASP A 67 18.25 -18.79 7.99
C ASP A 67 16.82 -19.33 7.77
N ASP A 68 16.49 -19.64 6.52
CA ASP A 68 15.13 -20.00 6.11
C ASP A 68 14.77 -21.45 6.49
N VAL A 69 15.74 -22.37 6.53
CA VAL A 69 15.51 -23.78 6.85
C VAL A 69 15.72 -24.10 8.34
N LEU A 70 16.68 -23.45 9.01
CA LEU A 70 16.98 -23.75 10.42
C LEU A 70 16.19 -22.88 11.40
N PHE A 71 15.93 -21.62 11.06
CA PHE A 71 15.27 -20.66 11.96
C PHE A 71 13.85 -20.31 11.50
N ASN A 72 13.33 -20.94 10.44
CA ASN A 72 12.09 -20.56 9.77
C ASN A 72 12.03 -19.04 9.48
N ALA A 73 13.20 -18.41 9.27
CA ALA A 73 13.25 -16.99 9.00
C ALA A 73 12.63 -16.73 7.62
N ARG A 74 11.78 -15.71 7.54
CA ARG A 74 11.18 -15.27 6.28
C ARG A 74 11.77 -13.93 5.89
N HIS A 75 12.45 -13.90 4.74
CA HIS A 75 13.09 -12.71 4.22
C HIS A 75 12.47 -12.25 2.89
N GLN A 76 12.14 -10.97 2.81
CA GLN A 76 11.78 -10.34 1.54
C GLN A 76 12.57 -9.07 1.29
N SER A 77 13.04 -8.92 0.05
CA SER A 77 13.64 -7.70 -0.47
C SER A 77 12.85 -7.25 -1.69
N VAL A 78 12.42 -5.99 -1.68
CA VAL A 78 11.65 -5.40 -2.76
C VAL A 78 12.32 -4.10 -3.19
N THR A 79 12.46 -3.93 -4.50
CA THR A 79 12.96 -2.73 -5.13
C THR A 79 11.92 -2.19 -6.10
N LEU A 80 11.51 -0.95 -5.89
CA LEU A 80 10.64 -0.18 -6.75
C LEU A 80 11.49 0.79 -7.55
N ASN A 81 11.37 0.74 -8.88
CA ASN A 81 12.01 1.69 -9.77
C ASN A 81 10.94 2.48 -10.51
N LEU A 82 10.78 3.75 -10.15
CA LEU A 82 9.93 4.67 -10.88
C LEU A 82 10.65 5.08 -12.16
N LYS A 83 9.98 4.87 -13.28
CA LYS A 83 10.28 5.42 -14.60
C LYS A 83 9.17 6.40 -14.97
N ASP A 84 9.56 7.51 -15.55
CA ASP A 84 8.64 8.40 -16.21
C ASP A 84 9.09 8.70 -17.64
N SER A 85 8.24 9.40 -18.38
CA SER A 85 8.50 9.86 -19.75
C SER A 85 9.75 10.74 -19.88
N SER A 86 10.27 11.29 -18.77
CA SER A 86 11.49 12.11 -18.73
C SER A 86 12.76 11.30 -18.38
N GLY A 87 12.64 10.00 -18.14
CA GLY A 87 13.76 9.12 -17.80
C GLY A 87 14.29 9.30 -16.37
N VAL A 88 13.55 9.99 -15.50
CA VAL A 88 13.93 10.19 -14.09
C VAL A 88 13.81 8.86 -13.35
N LYS A 89 14.90 8.47 -12.68
CA LYS A 89 14.98 7.22 -11.89
C LYS A 89 14.81 7.56 -10.41
N ALA A 90 13.60 7.38 -9.89
CA ALA A 90 13.40 7.30 -8.44
C ALA A 90 13.44 5.83 -8.03
N LYS A 91 14.02 5.53 -6.87
CA LYS A 91 14.13 4.17 -6.36
C LYS A 91 13.76 4.10 -4.89
N LEU A 92 12.94 3.12 -4.52
CA LEU A 92 12.70 2.73 -3.13
C LEU A 92 13.03 1.26 -2.99
N ARG A 93 13.93 0.93 -2.08
CA ARG A 93 14.22 -0.45 -1.70
C ARG A 93 13.80 -0.65 -0.27
N TYR A 94 13.12 -1.76 0.03
CA TYR A 94 12.90 -2.18 1.41
C TYR A 94 13.22 -3.65 1.58
N GLU A 95 13.65 -3.99 2.79
CA GLU A 95 13.94 -5.33 3.25
C GLU A 95 13.14 -5.55 4.52
N GLN A 96 12.46 -6.69 4.59
CA GLN A 96 11.70 -7.11 5.76
C GLN A 96 12.15 -8.52 6.13
N LYS A 97 12.47 -8.68 7.41
CA LYS A 97 12.86 -9.94 8.00
C LYS A 97 11.90 -10.30 9.12
N CYS A 98 11.43 -11.54 9.10
CA CYS A 98 10.62 -12.11 10.16
C CYS A 98 11.40 -13.27 10.76
N ASP A 99 11.78 -13.16 12.03
CA ASP A 99 12.50 -14.21 12.75
C ASP A 99 11.49 -15.27 13.21
N GLY A 100 11.70 -16.54 12.84
CA GLY A 100 10.88 -17.64 13.34
C GLY A 100 11.30 -17.99 14.77
N HIS A 101 10.38 -17.88 15.73
CA HIS A 101 10.67 -18.25 17.11
C HIS A 101 10.64 -19.77 17.33
N ARG A 102 11.72 -20.49 16.98
CA ARG A 102 12.01 -21.80 17.60
C ARG A 102 13.51 -22.01 17.84
N GLY A 103 13.94 -21.86 19.09
CA GLY A 103 15.17 -22.47 19.61
C GLY A 103 16.34 -21.52 19.88
N SER A 104 16.57 -21.26 21.18
CA SER A 104 17.75 -20.68 21.84
C SER A 104 18.95 -20.17 21.00
N LEU A 105 18.94 -18.88 20.66
CA LEU A 105 19.96 -17.90 21.04
C LEU A 105 19.45 -16.53 20.59
N THR A 106 19.02 -15.68 21.51
CA THR A 106 18.51 -14.34 21.19
C THR A 106 19.67 -13.45 20.74
N ILE A 107 20.08 -13.58 19.48
CA ILE A 107 20.75 -12.48 18.79
C ILE A 107 19.62 -11.55 18.40
N ILE A 108 19.43 -10.47 19.17
CA ILE A 108 18.49 -9.41 18.83
C ILE A 108 18.99 -8.82 17.51
N GLU A 109 18.41 -9.21 16.37
CA GLU A 109 18.73 -8.57 15.11
C GLU A 109 18.13 -7.15 15.11
N PRO A 110 18.95 -6.10 14.99
CA PRO A 110 18.44 -4.76 14.86
C PRO A 110 17.75 -4.62 13.49
N ASN A 111 16.45 -4.32 13.53
CA ASN A 111 15.57 -3.88 12.44
C ASN A 111 14.99 -4.99 11.56
N LYS A 112 13.82 -5.51 11.98
CA LYS A 112 12.91 -6.35 11.16
C LYS A 112 12.46 -5.68 9.86
N PHE A 113 12.65 -4.37 9.72
CA PHE A 113 12.40 -3.61 8.50
C PHE A 113 13.47 -2.55 8.28
N THR A 114 13.99 -2.47 7.06
CA THR A 114 14.82 -1.34 6.61
C THR A 114 14.42 -0.94 5.21
N ALA A 115 14.43 0.37 4.95
CA ALA A 115 14.16 0.89 3.63
C ALA A 115 15.07 2.05 3.28
N ARG A 116 15.26 2.27 1.99
CA ARG A 116 16.03 3.35 1.42
C ARG A 116 15.30 3.93 0.23
N VAL A 117 15.07 5.23 0.27
CA VAL A 117 14.56 6.02 -0.85
C VAL A 117 15.71 6.82 -1.48
N SER A 118 15.73 6.88 -2.81
CA SER A 118 16.69 7.63 -3.61
C SER A 118 15.98 8.37 -4.73
N TYR A 119 16.17 9.68 -4.81
CA TYR A 119 15.62 10.51 -5.88
C TYR A 119 16.53 11.72 -6.13
N GLN A 120 16.94 11.92 -7.39
CA GLN A 120 17.78 13.03 -7.84
C GLN A 120 19.02 13.30 -6.95
N GLY A 121 19.72 12.23 -6.54
CA GLY A 121 20.93 12.33 -5.71
C GLY A 121 20.67 12.50 -4.20
N LYS A 122 19.43 12.76 -3.78
CA LYS A 122 19.02 12.72 -2.37
C LYS A 122 18.75 11.27 -1.97
N GLN A 123 19.17 10.89 -0.76
CA GLN A 123 18.89 9.57 -0.19
C GLN A 123 18.44 9.71 1.26
N ALA A 124 17.53 8.84 1.69
CA ALA A 124 17.21 8.66 3.10
C ALA A 124 16.99 7.17 3.37
N SER A 125 17.35 6.71 4.56
CA SER A 125 17.03 5.37 5.05
C SER A 125 16.10 5.47 6.25
N PHE A 126 15.20 4.51 6.40
CA PHE A 126 14.21 4.47 7.48
C PHE A 126 13.94 3.03 7.91
N THR A 127 13.59 2.85 9.17
CA THR A 127 13.34 1.55 9.80
C THR A 127 11.90 1.39 10.30
N ASP A 128 11.15 2.49 10.35
CA ASP A 128 9.72 2.48 10.58
C ASP A 128 9.02 2.43 9.20
N PRO A 129 8.28 1.36 8.86
CA PRO A 129 7.61 1.22 7.58
C PRO A 129 6.50 2.26 7.38
N TYR A 130 5.99 2.86 8.45
CA TYR A 130 4.85 3.77 8.40
C TYR A 130 5.24 5.24 8.51
N ASN A 131 6.39 5.56 9.10
CA ASN A 131 6.81 6.94 9.35
C ASN A 131 8.27 7.17 8.93
N PHE A 132 8.53 8.12 8.04
CA PHE A 132 9.89 8.41 7.57
C PHE A 132 10.06 9.85 7.12
N THR A 133 11.32 10.28 6.94
CA THR A 133 11.66 11.64 6.52
C THR A 133 12.47 11.61 5.23
N PHE A 134 12.08 12.41 4.24
CA PHE A 134 12.80 12.53 2.98
C PHE A 134 12.73 13.96 2.44
N GLY A 135 13.87 14.50 1.98
CA GLY A 135 13.91 15.84 1.40
C GLY A 135 13.46 16.97 2.34
N GLY A 136 13.56 16.79 3.66
CA GLY A 136 13.12 17.76 4.67
C GLY A 136 11.64 17.66 5.06
N HIS A 137 10.89 16.72 4.50
CA HIS A 137 9.48 16.50 4.80
C HIS A 137 9.28 15.19 5.56
N HIS A 138 8.31 15.18 6.48
CA HIS A 138 7.88 13.98 7.18
C HIS A 138 6.74 13.31 6.42
N TYR A 139 6.86 12.01 6.16
CA TYR A 139 5.85 11.21 5.50
C TYR A 139 5.29 10.17 6.46
N GLN A 140 3.98 9.98 6.41
CA GLN A 140 3.26 9.00 7.21
C GLN A 140 2.29 8.21 6.35
N MET A 141 2.34 6.88 6.43
CA MET A 141 1.36 5.98 5.83
C MET A 141 0.39 5.49 6.91
N ARG A 142 -0.91 5.55 6.61
CA ARG A 142 -1.97 5.03 7.46
C ARG A 142 -2.85 4.11 6.63
N TYR A 143 -3.02 2.89 7.12
CA TYR A 143 -3.95 1.92 6.58
C TYR A 143 -5.32 2.15 7.23
N GLY A 144 -6.41 1.92 6.50
CA GLY A 144 -7.77 2.07 7.01
C GLY A 144 -8.08 1.13 8.19
N GLU A 145 -9.24 1.31 8.83
CA GLU A 145 -9.64 0.61 10.07
C GLU A 145 -9.98 -0.89 9.89
N SER A 146 -9.70 -1.50 8.74
CA SER A 146 -10.02 -2.89 8.43
C SER A 146 -8.79 -3.80 8.45
N ASN A 147 -8.99 -5.08 8.78
CA ASN A 147 -7.97 -6.15 8.77
C ASN A 147 -7.33 -6.39 7.38
N TRP A 148 -7.82 -5.72 6.35
CA TRP A 148 -7.29 -5.72 5.00
C TRP A 148 -7.27 -4.28 4.52
N PRO A 149 -6.14 -3.71 4.07
CA PRO A 149 -6.10 -2.30 3.74
C PRO A 149 -6.80 -2.01 2.42
N GLN A 150 -8.08 -1.68 2.54
CA GLN A 150 -8.92 -1.23 1.42
C GLN A 150 -8.65 0.23 1.07
N VAL A 151 -8.26 1.03 2.06
CA VAL A 151 -7.91 2.43 1.89
C VAL A 151 -6.55 2.67 2.54
N ILE A 152 -5.64 3.30 1.81
CA ILE A 152 -4.31 3.67 2.30
C ILE A 152 -4.11 5.16 2.10
N ARG A 153 -3.83 5.89 3.16
CA ARG A 153 -3.53 7.32 3.11
C ARG A 153 -2.05 7.55 3.37
N VAL A 154 -1.39 8.25 2.46
CA VAL A 154 -0.06 8.81 2.66
C VAL A 154 -0.21 10.30 2.95
N SER A 155 0.43 10.78 4.01
CA SER A 155 0.45 12.19 4.41
C SER A 155 1.87 12.73 4.35
N ARG A 156 2.02 14.01 4.00
CA ARG A 156 3.27 14.78 4.06
C ARG A 156 3.07 15.94 5.02
N ASP A 157 3.89 16.03 6.07
CA ASP A 157 3.80 17.04 7.14
C ASP A 157 2.37 17.17 7.70
N ALA A 158 1.75 16.02 8.01
CA ALA A 158 0.37 15.87 8.48
C ALA A 158 -0.75 16.27 7.49
N ALA A 159 -0.44 16.76 6.29
CA ALA A 159 -1.42 16.98 5.24
C ALA A 159 -1.55 15.73 4.34
N PRO A 160 -2.77 15.33 3.92
CA PRO A 160 -2.92 14.23 2.99
C PRO A 160 -2.20 14.54 1.68
N PHE A 161 -1.49 13.54 1.18
CA PHE A 161 -0.58 13.64 0.03
C PHE A 161 -1.03 12.72 -1.10
N VAL A 162 -1.40 11.48 -0.74
CA VAL A 162 -2.01 10.48 -1.63
C VAL A 162 -3.05 9.69 -0.84
N GLU A 163 -4.13 9.26 -1.49
CA GLU A 163 -5.03 8.23 -0.98
C GLU A 163 -5.27 7.16 -2.03
N LEU A 164 -5.13 5.89 -1.64
CA LEU A 164 -5.29 4.72 -2.48
C LEU A 164 -6.51 3.95 -2.02
N HIS A 165 -7.40 3.60 -2.94
CA HIS A 165 -8.51 2.72 -2.68
C HIS A 165 -8.28 1.46 -3.50
N LEU A 166 -8.03 0.35 -2.82
CA LEU A 166 -7.68 -0.92 -3.46
C LEU A 166 -8.94 -1.76 -3.63
N GLY A 167 -9.25 -2.14 -4.87
CA GLY A 167 -10.41 -2.95 -5.18
C GLY A 167 -10.35 -4.31 -4.48
N VAL A 168 -11.49 -4.78 -3.96
CA VAL A 168 -11.64 -6.10 -3.34
C VAL A 168 -12.53 -6.98 -4.23
N SER A 169 -12.12 -8.22 -4.45
CA SER A 169 -12.85 -9.19 -5.29
C SER A 169 -13.98 -9.89 -4.52
N ASP A 170 -14.83 -9.14 -3.83
CA ASP A 170 -15.95 -9.66 -3.02
C ASP A 170 -17.34 -9.18 -3.49
N GLY A 171 -17.45 -8.78 -4.77
CA GLY A 171 -18.74 -8.50 -5.42
C GLY A 171 -19.10 -7.01 -5.57
N SER A 172 -18.16 -6.09 -5.30
CA SER A 172 -18.32 -4.64 -5.54
C SER A 172 -18.41 -4.27 -7.04
N TRP A 173 -19.01 -3.11 -7.32
CA TRP A 173 -19.15 -2.50 -8.65
C TRP A 173 -17.82 -2.03 -9.28
N SER A 174 -16.70 -2.08 -8.56
CA SER A 174 -15.37 -1.78 -9.10
C SER A 174 -14.29 -2.68 -8.51
N THR A 175 -13.71 -3.56 -9.33
CA THR A 175 -12.47 -4.29 -9.02
C THR A 175 -11.21 -3.45 -9.24
N GLN A 176 -11.37 -2.15 -9.48
CA GLN A 176 -10.28 -1.27 -9.88
C GLN A 176 -9.63 -0.63 -8.66
N ASP A 177 -8.33 -0.41 -8.78
CA ASP A 177 -7.57 0.36 -7.81
C ASP A 177 -7.60 1.83 -8.22
N HIS A 178 -7.91 2.70 -7.27
CA HIS A 178 -7.99 4.14 -7.49
C HIS A 178 -6.91 4.86 -6.69
N VAL A 179 -6.32 5.89 -7.29
CA VAL A 179 -5.31 6.73 -6.65
C VAL A 179 -5.71 8.19 -6.80
N TRP A 180 -5.78 8.90 -5.68
CA TRP A 180 -5.94 10.35 -5.65
C TRP A 180 -4.61 10.97 -5.22
N VAL A 181 -4.13 11.93 -6.00
CA VAL A 181 -2.89 12.68 -5.75
C VAL A 181 -3.24 14.15 -5.69
N VAL A 182 -2.84 14.86 -4.64
CA VAL A 182 -3.12 16.30 -4.52
C VAL A 182 -2.55 17.06 -5.73
N ASN A 183 -3.34 17.94 -6.34
CA ASN A 183 -2.96 18.62 -7.59
C ASN A 183 -1.92 19.72 -7.41
N SER A 184 -1.75 20.23 -6.18
CA SER A 184 -0.81 21.32 -5.85
C SER A 184 0.62 20.84 -5.60
N LEU A 185 0.97 19.63 -6.04
CA LEU A 185 2.30 19.08 -5.86
C LEU A 185 3.30 19.66 -6.86
N SER A 186 4.52 19.93 -6.39
CA SER A 186 5.65 20.16 -7.28
C SER A 186 5.95 18.89 -8.07
N ALA A 187 6.71 19.00 -9.17
CA ALA A 187 7.15 17.84 -9.94
C ALA A 187 7.87 16.79 -9.06
N GLU A 188 8.73 17.23 -8.12
CA GLU A 188 9.35 16.35 -7.12
C GLU A 188 8.29 15.67 -6.24
N GLY A 189 7.31 16.44 -5.75
CA GLY A 189 6.18 15.92 -4.98
C GLY A 189 5.40 14.84 -5.72
N THR A 190 5.08 15.03 -7.00
CA THR A 190 4.38 14.04 -7.82
C THR A 190 5.18 12.75 -7.96
N LYS A 191 6.52 12.81 -8.07
CA LYS A 191 7.36 11.61 -8.17
C LYS A 191 7.51 10.89 -6.85
N VAL A 192 7.64 11.61 -5.74
CA VAL A 192 7.60 11.00 -4.41
C VAL A 192 6.23 10.37 -4.15
N ALA A 193 5.13 11.03 -4.55
CA ALA A 193 3.78 10.47 -4.49
C ALA A 193 3.67 9.16 -5.28
N ALA A 194 4.19 9.11 -6.50
CA ALA A 194 4.24 7.88 -7.29
C ALA A 194 5.01 6.76 -6.61
N LEU A 195 6.22 7.04 -6.13
CA LEU A 195 7.06 6.05 -5.49
C LEU A 195 6.43 5.51 -4.19
N LEU A 196 5.84 6.39 -3.38
CA LEU A 196 5.18 6.01 -2.12
C LEU A 196 3.85 5.29 -2.33
N SER A 197 3.14 5.61 -3.42
CA SER A 197 1.96 4.83 -3.85
C SER A 197 2.36 3.41 -4.20
N GLY A 198 3.43 3.24 -4.98
CA GLY A 198 4.00 1.92 -5.28
C GLY A 198 4.41 1.18 -4.01
N TYR A 199 5.08 1.86 -3.08
CA TYR A 199 5.46 1.27 -1.79
C TYR A 199 4.23 0.80 -1.01
N ALA A 200 3.23 1.65 -0.85
CA ALA A 200 2.00 1.36 -0.12
C ALA A 200 1.27 0.11 -0.64
N VAL A 201 1.23 -0.11 -1.96
CA VAL A 201 0.55 -1.28 -2.56
C VAL A 201 1.43 -2.54 -2.66
N THR A 202 2.74 -2.40 -2.45
CA THR A 202 3.69 -3.53 -2.48
C THR A 202 4.02 -4.04 -1.08
N TYR A 203 3.92 -3.17 -0.07
CA TYR A 203 4.19 -3.50 1.32
C TYR A 203 3.12 -4.45 1.85
N ASN A 204 3.56 -5.60 2.35
CA ASN A 204 2.70 -6.60 2.97
C ASN A 204 3.03 -6.73 4.47
N PRO A 205 2.23 -6.12 5.36
CA PRO A 205 2.45 -6.21 6.81
C PRO A 205 2.27 -7.64 7.35
N GLU A 206 1.37 -8.44 6.77
CA GLU A 206 1.05 -9.82 7.21
C GLU A 206 2.23 -10.78 7.07
N TYR A 207 3.27 -10.41 6.30
CA TYR A 207 4.43 -11.27 6.07
C TYR A 207 5.13 -11.73 7.37
N CYS A 208 4.99 -10.96 8.46
CA CYS A 208 5.53 -11.29 9.78
C CYS A 208 4.48 -11.71 10.83
N GLU A 209 3.19 -11.76 10.51
CA GLU A 209 2.11 -12.01 11.49
C GLU A 209 1.56 -13.45 11.44
N TYR A 210 2.16 -14.34 10.64
CA TYR A 210 1.83 -15.77 10.64
C TYR A 210 2.66 -16.56 11.67
N ASP A 211 2.52 -16.19 12.93
CA ASP A 211 2.68 -17.13 14.04
C ASP A 211 1.26 -17.48 14.50
N GLU A 212 0.54 -18.30 13.73
CA GLU A 212 -0.55 -19.05 14.35
C GLU A 212 0.12 -20.05 15.29
N ASP A 213 0.04 -19.70 16.57
CA ASP A 213 0.07 -20.61 17.70
C ASP A 213 -0.93 -21.76 17.45
N ASP A 214 -0.55 -22.75 16.65
CA ASP A 214 -1.18 -24.07 16.68
C ASP A 214 -0.56 -24.87 17.84
N ASP A 215 -0.71 -24.32 19.05
CA ASP A 215 -0.79 -25.08 20.29
C ASP A 215 -2.29 -25.29 20.57
N GLU A 216 -2.87 -26.35 20.00
CA GLU A 216 -3.81 -27.29 20.66
C GLU A 216 -4.21 -28.48 19.76
#